data_AF-A0A2M8KSB7-F1
#
_entry.id   AF-A0A2M8KSB7-F1
#
_cell.length_a   1.000
_cell.length_b   1.000
_cell.length_c   1.000
_cell.angle_alpha   90.00
_cell.angle_beta   90.00
_cell.angle_gamma   90.00
#
_symmetry.space_group_name_H-M   'P 1'
#
loop_
_entity.id
_entity.type
_entity.pdbx_description
1 polymer ?
#
loop_
_entity_poly.entity_id
_entity_poly.type
_entity_poly.pdbx_seq_one_letter_code
_entity_poly.pdbx_strand_id
1 'polypeptide(L)'
;MNDFGLSSVELGLTKIETYQVQSRANDLSQVKFFRDNEELRKTIIANPFSQSTLNYVTKAIGENNTYITLRSAILAEQSGSYEQAVRRLTHKEQEQKLYEQMDVSAEMTIRIQKNIEDRLTTIDTVSNEDLYSDLCYIAFETREEAEIQTRFALSQRRGFRLSIANFLEERQKLSYYKEEALLQPKLFAEKYLKQKFSGQISIEQLPIGFVIYLDEQDYALMTTDDKKPQNILSRGTVLGDEWLQQDLRRKIILINKGGIKVGFKTPQSLLETRRHEIRHLIFSQFHEQQNRIFLPETKEALLKCQNERDYHKISRILYEDFVERAKDEIIAYFSHRFFDETDHALGLTYYDGHIKELENTLSERNDMTQVTKDAIVDKFRKDRQKCYKMVRRIRHVAEKLYIDSYDGMIEQDKAEALLRNTPGIKIHRLAKFIRKTKGDITSLW
;
A
#
# COMPACT_ATOMS: atom_id res chain seq x y z
N MET A 1 23.09 -26.07 -13.20
CA MET A 1 21.82 -26.29 -13.92
C MET A 1 20.82 -26.85 -12.93
N ASN A 2 19.78 -26.08 -12.58
CA ASN A 2 18.56 -26.58 -11.94
C ASN A 2 17.43 -25.70 -12.46
N ASP A 3 16.77 -26.20 -13.50
CA ASP A 3 15.51 -25.71 -14.03
C ASP A 3 14.42 -25.94 -12.98
N PHE A 4 14.14 -24.93 -12.16
CA PHE A 4 12.88 -24.84 -11.40
C PHE A 4 11.92 -23.94 -12.17
N GLY A 5 11.62 -24.32 -13.41
CA GLY A 5 10.58 -23.71 -14.23
C GLY A 5 9.20 -24.14 -13.76
N LEU A 6 8.78 -23.68 -12.57
CA LEU A 6 7.36 -23.69 -12.19
C LEU A 6 6.77 -22.31 -12.44
N SER A 7 5.67 -22.28 -13.16
CA SER A 7 4.96 -21.05 -13.46
C SER A 7 4.18 -20.58 -12.23
N SER A 8 4.07 -19.27 -12.03
CA SER A 8 3.27 -18.70 -10.93
C SER A 8 1.78 -19.07 -10.97
N VAL A 9 1.32 -19.55 -12.13
CA VAL A 9 -0.01 -20.12 -12.36
C VAL A 9 -0.18 -21.43 -11.59
N GLU A 10 0.84 -22.28 -11.55
CA GLU A 10 0.81 -23.56 -10.81
C GLU A 10 0.76 -23.33 -9.31
N LEU A 11 1.36 -22.24 -8.82
CA LEU A 11 1.34 -21.82 -7.41
C LEU A 11 0.03 -21.13 -6.98
N GLY A 12 -0.92 -20.93 -7.90
CA GLY A 12 -2.19 -20.26 -7.58
C GLY A 12 -2.01 -18.80 -7.12
N LEU A 13 -0.89 -18.18 -7.48
CA LEU A 13 -0.60 -16.80 -7.15
C LEU A 13 -1.41 -15.86 -8.05
N THR A 14 -1.95 -14.80 -7.47
CA THR A 14 -2.45 -13.66 -8.22
C THR A 14 -1.33 -13.07 -9.07
N LYS A 15 -1.70 -12.28 -10.09
CA LYS A 15 -0.71 -11.59 -10.92
C LYS A 15 0.21 -10.71 -10.08
N ILE A 16 -0.32 -10.03 -9.06
CA ILE A 16 0.45 -9.18 -8.16
C ILE A 16 1.45 -10.01 -7.35
N GLU A 17 0.99 -11.09 -6.71
CA GLU A 17 1.86 -11.99 -5.94
C GLU A 17 2.95 -12.61 -6.84
N THR A 18 2.62 -12.99 -8.08
CA THR A 18 3.58 -13.49 -9.08
C THR A 18 4.76 -12.52 -9.28
N TYR A 19 4.50 -11.22 -9.37
CA TYR A 19 5.56 -10.23 -9.60
C TYR A 19 6.50 -10.12 -8.40
N GLN A 20 5.97 -10.28 -7.18
CA GLN A 20 6.75 -10.22 -5.94
C GLN A 20 7.74 -11.36 -5.83
N VAL A 21 7.29 -12.57 -6.17
CA VAL A 21 8.16 -13.74 -6.08
C VAL A 21 9.17 -13.78 -7.23
N GLN A 22 8.89 -13.13 -8.36
CA GLN A 22 9.79 -13.04 -9.50
C GLN A 22 10.90 -12.00 -9.33
N SER A 23 10.72 -10.96 -8.51
CA SER A 23 11.79 -9.98 -8.23
C SER A 23 12.83 -10.51 -7.25
N ARG A 24 12.55 -11.65 -6.59
CA ARG A 24 13.43 -12.32 -5.61
C ARG A 24 13.42 -13.82 -5.88
N ALA A 25 14.34 -14.31 -6.73
CA ALA A 25 14.38 -15.73 -7.15
C ALA A 25 14.38 -16.74 -5.99
N ASN A 26 14.88 -16.35 -4.81
CA ASN A 26 14.85 -17.17 -3.58
C ASN A 26 13.45 -17.36 -2.98
N ASP A 27 12.50 -16.48 -3.28
CA ASP A 27 11.16 -16.53 -2.70
C ASP A 27 10.30 -17.63 -3.37
N LEU A 28 10.53 -17.95 -4.66
CA LEU A 28 9.74 -18.95 -5.40
C LEU A 28 10.02 -20.37 -4.93
N SER A 29 11.29 -20.69 -4.70
CA SER A 29 11.69 -21.99 -4.16
C SER A 29 11.19 -22.19 -2.73
N GLN A 30 11.21 -21.13 -1.89
CA GLN A 30 10.65 -21.18 -0.54
C GLN A 30 9.12 -21.31 -0.55
N VAL A 31 8.39 -20.59 -1.41
CA VAL A 31 6.93 -20.72 -1.55
C VAL A 31 6.56 -22.15 -1.94
N LYS A 32 7.28 -22.74 -2.90
CA LYS A 32 7.08 -24.15 -3.27
C LYS A 32 7.35 -25.07 -2.08
N PHE A 33 8.48 -24.88 -1.41
CA PHE A 33 8.84 -25.69 -0.24
C PHE A 33 7.74 -25.65 0.84
N PHE A 34 7.21 -24.48 1.20
CA PHE A 34 6.13 -24.37 2.19
C PHE A 34 4.79 -24.90 1.70
N ARG A 35 4.56 -24.92 0.38
CA ARG A 35 3.38 -25.56 -0.19
C ARG A 35 3.43 -27.07 0.01
N ASP A 36 4.60 -27.66 -0.17
CA ASP A 36 4.84 -29.10 -0.04
C ASP A 36 5.00 -29.53 1.43
N ASN A 37 5.25 -28.58 2.35
CA ASN A 37 5.42 -28.80 3.80
C ASN A 37 4.34 -28.08 4.62
N GLU A 38 3.11 -28.59 4.56
CA GLU A 38 1.93 -27.94 5.16
C GLU A 38 2.03 -27.70 6.67
N GLU A 39 2.53 -28.67 7.45
CA GLU A 39 2.62 -28.52 8.91
C GLU A 39 3.62 -27.44 9.34
N LEU A 40 4.74 -27.33 8.61
CA LEU A 40 5.70 -26.25 8.80
C LEU A 40 5.08 -24.90 8.42
N ARG A 41 4.36 -24.84 7.30
CA ARG A 41 3.63 -23.63 6.90
C ARG A 41 2.63 -23.18 7.96
N LYS A 42 1.80 -24.10 8.49
CA LYS A 42 0.83 -23.80 9.55
C LYS A 42 1.50 -23.27 10.80
N THR A 43 2.61 -23.88 11.21
CA THR A 43 3.40 -23.44 12.38
C THR A 43 3.90 -22.01 12.19
N ILE A 44 4.44 -21.69 11.00
CA ILE A 44 4.92 -20.34 10.67
C ILE A 44 3.78 -19.32 10.63
N ILE A 45 2.65 -19.66 10.00
CA ILE A 45 1.48 -18.76 9.92
C ILE A 45 0.87 -18.51 11.31
N ALA A 46 0.87 -19.51 12.19
CA ALA A 46 0.30 -19.36 13.53
C ALA A 46 1.06 -18.33 14.36
N ASN A 47 2.39 -18.46 14.44
CA ASN A 47 3.23 -17.41 14.99
C ASN A 47 4.69 -17.58 14.51
N PRO A 48 5.20 -16.71 13.63
CA PRO A 48 6.54 -16.83 13.06
C PRO A 48 7.65 -16.39 14.00
N PHE A 49 7.32 -15.67 15.07
CA PHE A 49 8.30 -15.08 15.99
C PHE A 49 8.45 -15.87 17.29
N SER A 50 7.62 -16.90 17.52
CA SER A 50 7.75 -17.74 18.71
C SER A 50 9.03 -18.56 18.67
N GLN A 51 9.63 -18.80 19.85
CA GLN A 51 10.87 -19.57 19.94
C GLN A 51 10.74 -20.97 19.33
N SER A 52 9.58 -21.62 19.50
CA SER A 52 9.30 -22.93 18.91
C SER A 52 9.33 -22.88 17.39
N THR A 53 8.73 -21.85 16.78
CA THR A 53 8.69 -21.69 15.33
C THR A 53 10.06 -21.34 14.78
N LEU A 54 10.79 -20.43 15.43
CA LEU A 54 12.15 -20.07 15.03
C LEU A 54 13.08 -21.29 15.04
N ASN A 55 13.05 -22.09 16.11
CA ASN A 55 13.83 -23.33 16.19
C ASN A 55 13.46 -24.32 15.07
N TYR A 56 12.16 -24.42 14.76
CA TYR A 56 11.67 -25.33 13.73
C TYR A 56 12.05 -24.88 12.31
N VAL A 57 11.98 -23.58 12.03
CA VAL A 57 12.41 -22.94 10.78
C VAL A 57 13.91 -23.11 10.58
N THR A 58 14.72 -22.78 11.59
CA THR A 58 16.20 -22.91 11.51
C THR A 58 16.61 -24.34 11.23
N LYS A 59 15.94 -25.33 11.83
CA LYS A 59 16.19 -26.75 11.55
C LYS A 59 15.79 -27.17 10.13
N ALA A 60 14.71 -26.60 9.59
CA ALA A 60 14.15 -27.01 8.30
C ALA A 60 14.84 -26.36 7.09
N ILE A 61 15.17 -25.06 7.18
CA ILE A 61 15.69 -24.28 6.05
C ILE A 61 16.93 -23.44 6.38
N GLY A 62 17.51 -23.59 7.58
CA GLY A 62 18.65 -22.81 8.05
C GLY A 62 18.26 -21.43 8.58
N GLU A 63 19.27 -20.67 9.03
CA GLU A 63 19.08 -19.28 9.44
C GLU A 63 18.59 -18.43 8.27
N ASN A 64 17.38 -17.91 8.38
CA ASN A 64 16.73 -17.07 7.38
C ASN A 64 16.06 -15.87 8.04
N ASN A 65 15.84 -14.83 7.24
CA ASN A 65 15.07 -13.68 7.68
C ASN A 65 13.61 -14.10 7.95
N THR A 66 13.17 -13.98 9.20
CA THR A 66 11.84 -14.39 9.67
C THR A 66 10.70 -13.79 8.83
N TYR A 67 10.83 -12.53 8.38
CA TYR A 67 9.81 -11.88 7.56
C TYR A 67 9.76 -12.44 6.13
N ILE A 68 10.90 -12.80 5.55
CA ILE A 68 10.94 -13.48 4.23
C ILE A 68 10.26 -14.85 4.35
N THR A 69 10.67 -15.64 5.34
CA THR A 69 10.09 -16.96 5.60
C THR A 69 8.57 -16.89 5.84
N LEU A 70 8.11 -15.94 6.66
CA LEU A 70 6.70 -15.70 6.91
C LEU A 70 5.93 -15.36 5.63
N ARG A 71 6.42 -14.41 4.83
CA ARG A 71 5.76 -14.03 3.57
C ARG A 71 5.67 -15.21 2.61
N SER A 72 6.74 -15.98 2.45
CA SER A 72 6.74 -17.18 1.62
C SER A 72 5.75 -18.23 2.12
N ALA A 73 5.63 -18.42 3.44
CA ALA A 73 4.64 -19.32 4.03
C ALA A 73 3.19 -18.84 3.80
N ILE A 74 2.92 -17.54 3.95
CA ILE A 74 1.60 -16.93 3.67
C ILE A 74 1.24 -17.09 2.18
N LEU A 75 2.17 -16.78 1.28
CA LEU A 75 1.96 -16.93 -0.16
C LEU A 75 1.75 -18.40 -0.59
N ALA A 76 2.27 -19.35 0.20
CA ALA A 76 2.06 -20.79 0.00
C ALA A 76 0.72 -21.31 0.56
N GLU A 77 -0.07 -20.48 1.24
CA GLU A 77 -1.41 -20.84 1.75
C GLU A 77 -2.33 -21.25 0.59
N GLN A 78 -3.23 -22.21 0.77
CA GLN A 78 -4.08 -22.72 -0.31
C GLN A 78 -5.55 -22.34 -0.11
N SER A 79 -6.36 -22.50 -1.18
CA SER A 79 -7.80 -22.32 -1.11
C SER A 79 -8.41 -23.19 -0.01
N GLY A 80 -9.18 -22.56 0.86
CA GLY A 80 -9.83 -23.19 2.00
C GLY A 80 -11.29 -23.53 1.73
N SER A 81 -12.01 -23.81 2.81
CA SER A 81 -13.44 -24.15 2.79
C SER A 81 -14.29 -23.03 2.19
N TYR A 82 -13.94 -21.76 2.42
CA TYR A 82 -14.63 -20.60 1.84
C TYR A 82 -14.67 -20.66 0.31
N GLU A 83 -13.51 -20.81 -0.36
CA GLU A 83 -13.45 -20.87 -1.82
C GLU A 83 -14.24 -22.05 -2.39
N GLN A 84 -14.17 -23.20 -1.73
CA GLN A 84 -14.89 -24.41 -2.16
C GLN A 84 -16.40 -24.22 -2.07
N ALA A 85 -16.89 -23.57 -1.02
CA ALA A 85 -18.30 -23.23 -0.86
C ALA A 85 -18.75 -22.23 -1.95
N VAL A 86 -18.00 -21.14 -2.14
CA VAL A 86 -18.36 -20.09 -3.13
C VAL A 86 -18.40 -20.65 -4.56
N ARG A 87 -17.47 -21.54 -4.94
CA ARG A 87 -17.44 -22.15 -6.28
C ARG A 87 -18.70 -22.95 -6.62
N ARG A 88 -19.44 -23.44 -5.62
CA ARG A 88 -20.68 -24.21 -5.79
C ARG A 88 -21.92 -23.33 -5.92
N LEU A 89 -21.80 -22.04 -5.64
CA LEU A 89 -22.89 -21.07 -5.71
C LEU A 89 -23.17 -20.65 -7.16
N THR A 90 -24.38 -20.16 -7.41
CA THR A 90 -24.74 -19.52 -8.67
C THR A 90 -23.98 -18.21 -8.86
N HIS A 91 -23.88 -17.70 -10.09
CA HIS A 91 -23.20 -16.43 -10.37
C HIS A 91 -23.75 -15.26 -9.53
N LYS A 92 -25.08 -15.19 -9.35
CA LYS A 92 -25.72 -14.14 -8.56
C LYS A 92 -25.31 -14.20 -7.09
N GLU A 93 -25.28 -15.41 -6.52
CA GLU A 93 -24.85 -15.63 -5.13
C GLU A 93 -23.35 -15.39 -4.96
N GLN A 94 -22.52 -15.73 -5.95
CA GLN A 94 -21.09 -15.41 -5.95
C GLN A 94 -20.86 -13.89 -5.96
N GLU A 95 -21.63 -13.14 -6.74
CA GLU A 95 -21.57 -11.66 -6.75
C GLU A 95 -21.97 -11.09 -5.39
N GLN A 96 -23.01 -11.64 -4.75
CA GLN A 96 -23.39 -11.26 -3.39
C GLN A 96 -22.30 -11.60 -2.36
N LYS A 97 -21.70 -12.79 -2.42
CA LYS A 97 -20.59 -13.17 -1.55
C LYS A 97 -19.37 -12.27 -1.72
N LEU A 98 -19.04 -11.88 -2.95
CA LEU A 98 -17.98 -10.90 -3.21
C LEU A 98 -18.27 -9.59 -2.47
N TYR A 99 -19.50 -9.10 -2.55
CA TYR A 99 -19.90 -7.88 -1.88
C TYR A 99 -19.84 -8.00 -0.36
N GLU A 100 -20.26 -9.12 0.22
CA GLU A 100 -20.11 -9.38 1.66
C GLU A 100 -18.63 -9.37 2.08
N GLN A 101 -17.74 -9.97 1.29
CA GLN A 101 -16.30 -9.96 1.59
C GLN A 101 -15.70 -8.55 1.51
N MET A 102 -16.21 -7.66 0.66
CA MET A 102 -15.76 -6.27 0.63
C MET A 102 -16.11 -5.54 1.93
N ASP A 103 -17.30 -5.79 2.49
CA ASP A 103 -17.69 -5.24 3.80
C ASP A 103 -16.82 -5.80 4.93
N VAL A 104 -16.63 -7.13 4.96
CA VAL A 104 -15.75 -7.80 5.95
C VAL A 104 -14.33 -7.25 5.88
N SER A 105 -13.75 -7.12 4.68
CA SER A 105 -12.40 -6.58 4.48
C SER A 105 -12.30 -5.15 5.04
N ALA A 106 -13.30 -4.31 4.76
CA ALA A 106 -13.34 -2.95 5.30
C ALA A 106 -13.39 -2.92 6.84
N GLU A 107 -14.24 -3.75 7.44
CA GLU A 107 -14.36 -3.86 8.90
C GLU A 107 -13.06 -4.33 9.56
N MET A 108 -12.38 -5.33 8.97
CA MET A 108 -11.07 -5.81 9.43
C MET A 108 -10.05 -4.68 9.50
N THR A 109 -9.93 -3.88 8.44
CA THR A 109 -9.00 -2.75 8.42
C THR A 109 -9.32 -1.72 9.50
N ILE A 110 -10.60 -1.36 9.66
CA ILE A 110 -11.04 -0.40 10.68
C ILE A 110 -10.70 -0.92 12.09
N ARG A 111 -10.94 -2.20 12.37
CA ARG A 111 -10.61 -2.81 13.68
C ARG A 111 -9.11 -2.74 13.98
N ILE A 112 -8.28 -3.15 13.02
CA ILE A 112 -6.81 -3.11 13.18
C ILE A 112 -6.33 -1.69 13.41
N GLN A 113 -6.81 -0.75 12.59
CA GLN A 113 -6.44 0.65 12.68
C GLN A 113 -6.81 1.24 14.04
N LYS A 114 -8.07 1.08 14.48
CA LYS A 114 -8.52 1.57 15.79
C LYS A 114 -7.67 0.99 16.92
N ASN A 115 -7.34 -0.30 16.86
CA ASN A 115 -6.47 -0.91 17.86
C ASN A 115 -5.07 -0.28 17.93
N ILE A 116 -4.47 0.03 16.78
CA ILE A 116 -3.14 0.66 16.73
C ILE A 116 -3.22 2.12 17.17
N GLU A 117 -4.25 2.86 16.77
CA GLU A 117 -4.51 4.22 17.21
C GLU A 117 -4.65 4.32 18.74
N ASP A 118 -5.37 3.38 19.36
CA ASP A 118 -5.54 3.31 20.81
C ASP A 118 -4.24 2.94 21.53
N ARG A 119 -3.26 2.32 20.84
CA ARG A 119 -1.99 1.84 21.40
C ARG A 119 -0.77 2.64 20.92
N LEU A 120 -0.92 3.79 20.28
CA LEU A 120 0.19 4.52 19.61
C LEU A 120 1.44 4.69 20.47
N THR A 121 1.28 4.96 21.77
CA THR A 121 2.38 5.24 22.70
C THR A 121 2.99 4.00 23.35
N THR A 122 2.31 2.85 23.27
CA THR A 122 2.69 1.61 23.97
C THR A 122 2.99 0.47 23.01
N ILE A 123 2.54 0.53 21.76
CA ILE A 123 2.72 -0.53 20.78
C ILE A 123 4.19 -0.83 20.50
N ASP A 124 5.08 0.16 20.69
CA ASP A 124 6.51 -0.04 20.54
C ASP A 124 7.16 -0.88 21.65
N THR A 125 6.50 -1.04 22.80
CA THR A 125 7.00 -1.90 23.89
C THR A 125 6.53 -3.36 23.77
N VAL A 126 5.63 -3.65 22.83
CA VAL A 126 5.07 -4.98 22.61
C VAL A 126 6.02 -5.79 21.74
N SER A 127 6.27 -7.04 22.14
CA SER A 127 7.09 -7.98 21.36
C SER A 127 6.46 -8.24 19.99
N ASN A 128 7.27 -8.57 18.97
CA ASN A 128 6.73 -8.93 17.66
C ASN A 128 5.91 -10.24 17.70
N GLU A 129 6.23 -11.15 18.62
CA GLU A 129 5.48 -12.38 18.85
C GLU A 129 4.05 -12.09 19.31
N ASP A 130 3.90 -11.27 20.34
CA ASP A 130 2.59 -10.89 20.88
C ASP A 130 1.84 -10.02 19.88
N LEU A 131 2.52 -9.04 19.28
CA LEU A 131 1.89 -8.09 18.37
C LEU A 131 1.41 -8.76 17.08
N TYR A 132 2.14 -9.73 16.53
CA TYR A 132 1.66 -10.52 15.40
C TYR A 132 0.39 -11.29 15.75
N SER A 133 0.42 -11.99 16.90
CA SER A 133 -0.72 -12.79 17.36
C SER A 133 -1.95 -11.92 17.65
N ASP A 134 -1.75 -10.75 18.28
CA ASP A 134 -2.79 -9.78 18.59
C ASP A 134 -3.43 -9.24 17.31
N LEU A 135 -2.62 -8.75 16.37
CA LEU A 135 -3.13 -8.16 15.13
C LEU A 135 -3.86 -9.18 14.26
N CYS A 136 -3.39 -10.43 14.21
CA CYS A 136 -4.11 -11.52 13.55
C CYS A 136 -5.46 -11.77 14.22
N TYR A 137 -5.52 -11.81 15.56
CA TYR A 137 -6.78 -11.97 16.28
C TYR A 137 -7.73 -10.77 16.05
N ILE A 138 -7.23 -9.53 16.06
CA ILE A 138 -8.05 -8.33 15.79
C ILE A 138 -8.61 -8.34 14.36
N ALA A 139 -7.80 -8.80 13.40
CA ALA A 139 -8.21 -8.95 12.02
C ALA A 139 -9.34 -9.99 11.90
N PHE A 140 -9.09 -11.22 12.33
CA PHE A 140 -9.97 -12.37 12.06
C PHE A 140 -11.01 -12.66 13.15
N GLU A 141 -10.91 -12.00 14.30
CA GLU A 141 -11.75 -12.18 15.50
C GLU A 141 -11.70 -13.58 16.11
N THR A 142 -10.74 -14.40 15.69
CA THR A 142 -10.54 -15.77 16.16
C THR A 142 -9.08 -16.16 15.99
N ARG A 143 -8.63 -17.14 16.78
CA ARG A 143 -7.30 -17.78 16.64
C ARG A 143 -7.41 -19.14 15.96
N GLU A 144 -8.61 -19.65 15.76
CA GLU A 144 -8.85 -20.98 15.21
C GLU A 144 -8.72 -20.95 13.69
N GLU A 145 -7.62 -21.51 13.15
CA GLU A 145 -7.36 -21.49 11.71
C GLU A 145 -8.52 -22.06 10.88
N ALA A 146 -9.16 -23.16 11.34
CA ALA A 146 -10.28 -23.77 10.64
C ALA A 146 -11.48 -22.82 10.47
N GLU A 147 -11.75 -21.98 11.48
CA GLU A 147 -12.78 -20.96 11.42
C GLU A 147 -12.39 -19.86 10.42
N ILE A 148 -11.12 -19.44 10.44
CA ILE A 148 -10.57 -18.45 9.50
C ILE A 148 -10.74 -18.93 8.05
N GLN A 149 -10.40 -20.20 7.74
CA GLN A 149 -10.52 -20.75 6.38
C GLN A 149 -11.97 -20.89 5.89
N THR A 150 -12.94 -20.90 6.82
CA THR A 150 -14.36 -21.03 6.53
C THR A 150 -15.01 -19.65 6.32
N ARG A 151 -14.56 -18.63 7.05
CA ARG A 151 -15.15 -17.28 7.04
C ARG A 151 -14.53 -16.34 5.99
N PHE A 152 -13.23 -16.47 5.73
CA PHE A 152 -12.48 -15.47 4.97
C PHE A 152 -11.90 -16.05 3.67
N ALA A 153 -12.01 -15.28 2.59
CA ALA A 153 -11.36 -15.61 1.34
C ALA A 153 -9.83 -15.67 1.48
N LEU A 154 -9.17 -16.51 0.69
CA LEU A 154 -7.72 -16.65 0.63
C LEU A 154 -7.04 -15.31 0.36
N SER A 155 -7.63 -14.45 -0.49
CA SER A 155 -7.07 -13.12 -0.74
C SER A 155 -7.05 -12.25 0.52
N GLN A 156 -8.07 -12.36 1.37
CA GLN A 156 -8.14 -11.64 2.64
C GLN A 156 -7.16 -12.21 3.65
N ARG A 157 -7.16 -13.54 3.82
CA ARG A 157 -6.24 -14.24 4.73
C ARG A 157 -4.79 -13.88 4.44
N ARG A 158 -4.39 -14.00 3.16
CA ARG A 158 -3.04 -13.62 2.72
C ARG A 158 -2.81 -12.12 2.83
N GLY A 159 -3.73 -11.32 2.30
CA GLY A 159 -3.62 -9.86 2.24
C GLY A 159 -3.34 -9.27 3.61
N PHE A 160 -4.20 -9.56 4.60
CA PHE A 160 -4.03 -9.01 5.94
C PHE A 160 -2.80 -9.57 6.67
N ARG A 161 -2.48 -10.86 6.54
CA ARG A 161 -1.27 -11.43 7.15
C ARG A 161 0.00 -10.80 6.57
N LEU A 162 0.03 -10.54 5.26
CA LEU A 162 1.13 -9.83 4.60
C LEU A 162 1.23 -8.37 5.07
N SER A 163 0.10 -7.68 5.20
CA SER A 163 0.08 -6.30 5.71
C SER A 163 0.59 -6.22 7.16
N ILE A 164 0.19 -7.16 8.02
CA ILE A 164 0.72 -7.30 9.39
C ILE A 164 2.23 -7.58 9.36
N ALA A 165 2.69 -8.53 8.54
CA ALA A 165 4.11 -8.81 8.39
C ALA A 165 4.91 -7.57 7.94
N ASN A 166 4.38 -6.82 6.97
CA ASN A 166 4.97 -5.57 6.48
C ASN A 166 5.01 -4.53 7.59
N PHE A 167 3.92 -4.30 8.30
CA PHE A 167 3.87 -3.36 9.43
C PHE A 167 4.94 -3.67 10.47
N LEU A 168 5.08 -4.94 10.87
CA LEU A 168 6.08 -5.36 11.86
C LEU A 168 7.51 -5.19 11.36
N GLU A 169 7.78 -5.51 10.09
CA GLU A 169 9.10 -5.32 9.48
C GLU A 169 9.45 -3.83 9.39
N GLU A 170 8.51 -3.00 8.92
CA GLU A 170 8.71 -1.56 8.79
C GLU A 170 8.90 -0.89 10.16
N ARG A 171 8.16 -1.32 11.19
CA ARG A 171 8.37 -0.89 12.58
C ARG A 171 9.79 -1.21 13.04
N GLN A 172 10.29 -2.42 12.77
CA GLN A 172 11.65 -2.81 13.16
C GLN A 172 12.72 -1.97 12.44
N LYS A 173 12.58 -1.74 11.13
CA LYS A 173 13.51 -0.89 10.35
C LYS A 173 13.58 0.54 10.89
N LEU A 174 12.49 1.05 11.47
CA LEU A 174 12.44 2.39 12.03
C LEU A 174 13.10 2.55 13.40
N SER A 175 13.41 1.46 14.11
CA SER A 175 13.98 1.51 15.47
C SER A 175 15.22 2.40 15.56
N TYR A 176 16.18 2.23 14.65
CA TYR A 176 17.39 3.05 14.56
C TYR A 176 17.07 4.56 14.42
N TYR A 177 16.11 4.91 13.57
CA TYR A 177 15.71 6.30 13.36
C TYR A 177 14.99 6.89 14.56
N LYS A 178 14.26 6.08 15.34
CA LYS A 178 13.60 6.51 16.57
C LYS A 178 14.62 6.93 17.62
N GLU A 179 15.68 6.16 17.80
CA GLU A 179 16.76 6.54 18.72
C GLU A 179 17.39 7.88 18.32
N GLU A 180 17.72 8.05 17.03
CA GLU A 180 18.30 9.30 16.51
C GLU A 180 17.36 10.50 16.68
N ALA A 181 16.07 10.34 16.35
CA ALA A 181 15.07 11.40 16.46
C ALA A 181 14.79 11.83 17.90
N LEU A 182 14.90 10.94 18.90
CA LEU A 182 14.77 11.30 20.33
C LEU A 182 15.95 12.12 20.82
N LEU A 183 17.16 11.73 20.43
CA LEU A 183 18.38 12.35 20.93
C LEU A 183 18.55 13.78 20.38
N GLN A 184 18.31 13.98 19.08
CA GLN A 184 18.58 15.25 18.41
C GLN A 184 17.53 15.57 17.32
N PRO A 185 16.30 15.98 17.70
CA PRO A 185 15.19 16.20 16.76
C PRO A 185 15.52 17.13 15.59
N LYS A 186 16.21 18.25 15.87
CA LYS A 186 16.62 19.21 14.84
C LYS A 186 17.65 18.63 13.87
N LEU A 187 18.68 17.96 14.39
CA LEU A 187 19.73 17.37 13.55
C LEU A 187 19.19 16.21 12.71
N PHE A 188 18.30 15.39 13.28
CA PHE A 188 17.55 14.37 12.53
C PHE A 188 16.79 15.01 11.36
N ALA A 189 15.98 16.04 11.63
CA ALA A 189 15.22 16.70 10.59
C ALA A 189 16.13 17.32 9.52
N GLU A 190 17.18 18.05 9.90
CA GLU A 190 18.12 18.66 8.94
C GLU A 190 18.83 17.62 8.07
N LYS A 191 19.27 16.50 8.68
CA LYS A 191 19.94 15.41 7.99
C LYS A 191 19.02 14.74 6.96
N TYR A 192 17.83 14.35 7.40
CA TYR A 192 16.93 13.57 6.56
C TYR A 192 16.08 14.39 5.64
N LEU A 193 15.81 15.66 5.95
CA LEU A 193 15.13 16.60 5.05
C LEU A 193 16.10 17.37 4.15
N LYS A 194 17.42 17.19 4.33
CA LYS A 194 18.50 17.84 3.56
C LYS A 194 18.36 19.37 3.50
N GLN A 195 17.85 19.94 4.59
CA GLN A 195 17.54 21.36 4.72
C GLN A 195 18.09 21.89 6.03
N LYS A 196 18.35 23.20 6.08
CA LYS A 196 18.75 23.88 7.32
C LYS A 196 17.56 24.62 7.88
N PHE A 197 17.22 24.31 9.12
CA PHE A 197 16.05 24.88 9.78
C PHE A 197 16.46 25.94 10.79
N SER A 198 15.72 27.03 10.80
CA SER A 198 15.97 28.17 11.69
C SER A 198 15.20 28.03 13.01
N GLY A 199 13.98 27.52 12.94
CA GLY A 199 13.02 27.39 14.03
C GLY A 199 13.24 26.19 14.94
N GLN A 200 12.31 26.04 15.89
CA GLN A 200 12.33 24.95 16.85
C GLN A 200 11.65 23.72 16.24
N ILE A 201 12.42 22.65 16.05
CA ILE A 201 11.90 21.37 15.57
C ILE A 201 11.44 20.51 16.74
N SER A 202 10.21 19.99 16.65
CA SER A 202 9.74 18.90 17.50
C SER A 202 9.34 17.72 16.65
N ILE A 203 9.70 16.51 17.08
CA ILE A 203 9.38 15.28 16.38
C ILE A 203 8.54 14.40 17.30
N GLU A 204 7.42 13.92 16.78
CA GLU A 204 6.66 12.84 17.37
C GLU A 204 6.98 11.54 16.65
N GLN A 205 7.14 10.48 17.43
CA GLN A 205 7.40 9.14 16.92
C GLN A 205 6.10 8.37 16.82
N LEU A 206 5.92 7.73 15.68
CA LEU A 206 4.84 6.80 15.43
C LEU A 206 5.40 5.40 15.26
N PRO A 207 4.57 4.35 15.41
CA PRO A 207 5.02 2.96 15.26
C PRO A 207 5.71 2.70 13.91
N ILE A 208 5.26 3.42 12.88
CA ILE A 208 5.63 3.26 11.46
C ILE A 208 5.95 4.60 10.79
N GLY A 209 6.32 5.63 11.55
CA GLY A 209 6.68 6.92 10.97
C GLY A 209 7.04 8.00 11.98
N PHE A 210 7.12 9.22 11.49
CA PHE A 210 7.45 10.42 12.25
C PHE A 210 6.55 11.56 11.86
N VAL A 211 6.15 12.36 12.83
CA VAL A 211 5.54 13.68 12.58
C VAL A 211 6.57 14.74 12.96
N ILE A 212 7.01 15.50 11.99
CA ILE A 212 7.95 16.60 12.18
C ILE A 212 7.16 17.90 12.15
N TYR A 213 7.16 18.60 13.26
CA TYR A 213 6.48 19.88 13.38
C TYR A 213 7.47 21.01 13.09
N LEU A 214 7.16 21.81 12.07
CA LEU A 214 7.96 22.93 11.57
C LEU A 214 7.22 24.25 11.79
N ASP A 215 7.96 25.33 12.02
CA ASP A 215 7.40 26.68 11.98
C ASP A 215 7.09 27.09 10.53
N GLU A 216 6.23 28.10 10.33
CA GLU A 216 5.73 28.50 9.00
C GLU A 216 6.84 28.77 7.97
N GLN A 217 7.93 29.42 8.41
CA GLN A 217 9.07 29.74 7.54
C GLN A 217 9.84 28.49 7.12
N ASP A 218 10.14 27.60 8.06
CA ASP A 218 10.86 26.34 7.80
C ASP A 218 9.99 25.35 6.99
N TYR A 219 8.68 25.36 7.21
CA TYR A 219 7.72 24.56 6.44
C TYR A 219 7.68 25.01 4.98
N ALA A 220 7.69 26.33 4.73
CA ALA A 220 7.69 26.88 3.36
C ALA A 220 8.92 26.47 2.54
N LEU A 221 10.06 26.18 3.19
CA LEU A 221 11.25 25.67 2.51
C LEU A 221 11.03 24.29 1.87
N MET A 222 10.08 23.51 2.38
CA MET A 222 9.83 22.13 1.96
C MET A 222 8.78 22.01 0.85
N THR A 223 8.08 23.09 0.50
CA THR A 223 7.06 23.08 -0.56
C THR A 223 7.63 23.67 -1.84
N THR A 224 7.68 22.90 -2.91
CA THR A 224 8.09 23.38 -4.25
C THR A 224 7.14 24.44 -4.78
N ASP A 225 7.70 25.38 -5.55
CA ASP A 225 7.14 26.60 -6.14
C ASP A 225 5.61 26.70 -6.36
N ASP A 226 5.12 27.95 -6.20
CA ASP A 226 3.76 28.51 -6.42
C ASP A 226 2.71 28.52 -5.29
N LYS A 227 2.93 27.87 -4.15
CA LYS A 227 2.05 28.10 -2.98
C LYS A 227 2.60 29.28 -2.17
N LYS A 228 2.05 30.49 -2.40
CA LYS A 228 2.23 31.62 -1.47
C LYS A 228 2.03 31.12 -0.02
N PRO A 229 2.75 31.63 0.99
CA PRO A 229 2.59 31.23 2.40
C PRO A 229 1.12 31.24 2.89
N GLN A 230 0.30 32.08 2.26
CA GLN A 230 -1.14 32.26 2.48
C GLN A 230 -2.01 31.06 2.03
N ASN A 231 -1.46 30.19 1.16
CA ASN A 231 -2.09 28.98 0.62
C ASN A 231 -1.55 27.70 1.29
N ILE A 232 -0.64 27.83 2.26
CA ILE A 232 -0.16 26.70 3.08
C ILE A 232 -1.28 26.37 4.06
N LEU A 233 -2.20 25.51 3.65
CA LEU A 233 -3.21 24.96 4.54
C LEU A 233 -2.53 24.28 5.74
N SER A 234 -3.15 24.39 6.92
CA SER A 234 -2.74 23.77 8.19
C SER A 234 -2.86 22.24 8.17
N ARG A 235 -2.35 21.57 7.13
CA ARG A 235 -2.44 20.11 6.94
C ARG A 235 -1.06 19.48 7.06
N GLY A 236 -1.05 18.20 7.40
CA GLY A 236 0.18 17.42 7.29
C GLY A 236 0.54 17.23 5.83
N THR A 237 1.83 17.29 5.48
CA THR A 237 2.31 16.86 4.17
C THR A 237 3.16 15.61 4.37
N VAL A 238 2.68 14.48 3.85
CA VAL A 238 3.44 13.23 3.82
C VAL A 238 4.51 13.34 2.74
N LEU A 239 5.78 13.16 3.12
CA LEU A 239 6.89 13.27 2.18
C LEU A 239 7.10 11.97 1.40
N GLY A 240 6.79 12.01 0.10
CA GLY A 240 7.01 10.89 -0.83
C GLY A 240 8.33 10.93 -1.60
N ASP A 241 9.21 11.87 -1.28
CA ASP A 241 10.33 12.27 -2.12
C ASP A 241 11.39 11.18 -2.36
N GLU A 242 11.86 11.08 -3.60
CA GLU A 242 12.85 10.08 -4.02
C GLU A 242 14.22 10.28 -3.38
N TRP A 243 14.53 11.49 -2.91
CA TRP A 243 15.81 11.80 -2.25
C TRP A 243 15.86 11.37 -0.78
N LEU A 244 14.73 10.99 -0.17
CA LEU A 244 14.69 10.36 1.14
C LEU A 244 15.23 8.92 1.08
N GLN A 245 15.85 8.49 2.18
CA GLN A 245 16.21 7.08 2.35
C GLN A 245 14.97 6.21 2.18
N GLN A 246 15.13 5.07 1.50
CA GLN A 246 14.02 4.19 1.13
C GLN A 246 13.13 3.84 2.31
N ASP A 247 13.72 3.58 3.48
CA ASP A 247 13.01 3.22 4.71
C ASP A 247 12.24 4.38 5.37
N LEU A 248 12.48 5.64 4.98
CA LEU A 248 11.77 6.82 5.48
C LEU A 248 10.76 7.40 4.49
N ARG A 249 10.79 6.97 3.22
CA ARG A 249 9.87 7.45 2.18
C ARG A 249 8.41 7.20 2.57
N ARG A 250 7.58 8.24 2.51
CA ARG A 250 6.16 8.24 2.89
C ARG A 250 5.90 7.88 4.35
N LYS A 251 6.90 7.99 5.22
CA LYS A 251 6.78 7.75 6.66
C LYS A 251 7.02 9.01 7.50
N ILE A 252 7.33 10.12 6.86
CA ILE A 252 7.51 11.43 7.50
C ILE A 252 6.34 12.30 7.11
N ILE A 253 5.66 12.85 8.11
CA ILE A 253 4.63 13.88 7.95
C ILE A 253 5.20 15.20 8.44
N LEU A 254 5.20 16.21 7.60
CA LEU A 254 5.49 17.57 8.02
C LEU A 254 4.20 18.23 8.47
N ILE A 255 4.18 18.84 9.66
CA ILE A 255 3.05 19.67 10.11
C ILE A 255 3.54 21.09 10.32
N ASN A 256 2.88 22.05 9.68
CA ASN A 256 3.07 23.46 9.95
C ASN A 256 2.44 23.81 11.31
N LYS A 257 3.26 24.22 12.29
CA LYS A 257 2.81 24.71 13.60
C LYS A 257 1.94 25.97 13.48
N GLY A 258 2.07 26.68 12.37
CA GLY A 258 1.25 27.81 11.96
C GLY A 258 1.67 29.17 12.55
N GLY A 259 1.26 30.24 11.86
CA GLY A 259 1.19 31.62 12.35
C GLY A 259 -0.25 32.17 12.32
N ILE A 260 -0.49 33.38 12.88
CA ILE A 260 -1.82 33.99 13.16
C ILE A 260 -2.80 33.98 11.97
N LYS A 261 -2.32 33.95 10.71
CA LYS A 261 -3.16 34.06 9.51
C LYS A 261 -3.57 32.72 8.87
N VAL A 262 -2.83 31.63 9.07
CA VAL A 262 -3.02 30.35 8.35
C VAL A 262 -2.85 29.10 9.24
N GLY A 263 -2.61 29.28 10.54
CA GLY A 263 -2.42 28.20 11.50
C GLY A 263 -3.70 27.57 12.05
N PHE A 264 -3.52 26.51 12.84
CA PHE A 264 -4.59 25.92 13.64
C PHE A 264 -5.20 26.97 14.57
N LYS A 265 -6.48 27.29 14.35
CA LYS A 265 -7.20 28.29 15.16
C LYS A 265 -7.44 27.79 16.59
N THR A 266 -7.43 26.47 16.79
CA THR A 266 -7.63 25.82 18.09
C THR A 266 -6.71 24.60 18.26
N PRO A 267 -6.28 24.28 19.48
CA PRO A 267 -5.58 23.02 19.77
C PRO A 267 -6.36 21.78 19.32
N GLN A 268 -7.70 21.85 19.39
CA GLN A 268 -8.58 20.77 18.94
C GLN A 268 -8.45 20.49 17.43
N SER A 269 -8.38 21.54 16.59
CA SER A 269 -8.19 21.38 15.15
C SER A 269 -6.83 20.75 14.81
N LEU A 270 -5.79 21.07 15.57
CA LEU A 270 -4.46 20.46 15.44
C LEU A 270 -4.51 18.97 15.80
N LEU A 271 -5.22 18.62 16.87
CA LEU A 271 -5.39 17.24 17.30
C LEU A 271 -6.19 16.41 16.28
N GLU A 272 -7.23 16.98 15.68
CA GLU A 272 -8.04 16.32 14.64
C GLU A 272 -7.24 16.07 13.37
N THR A 273 -6.55 17.09 12.86
CA THR A 273 -5.64 16.92 11.72
C THR A 273 -4.54 15.92 12.04
N ARG A 274 -3.89 16.03 13.20
CA ARG A 274 -2.85 15.06 13.62
C ARG A 274 -3.37 13.62 13.64
N ARG A 275 -4.53 13.36 14.27
CA ARG A 275 -5.15 12.03 14.30
C ARG A 275 -5.42 11.51 12.90
N HIS A 276 -5.91 12.40 12.04
CA HIS A 276 -6.19 12.10 10.65
C HIS A 276 -4.94 11.71 9.84
N GLU A 277 -3.83 12.43 10.02
CA GLU A 277 -2.55 12.14 9.37
C GLU A 277 -1.91 10.84 9.87
N ILE A 278 -1.92 10.63 11.20
CA ILE A 278 -1.44 9.39 11.83
C ILE A 278 -2.24 8.20 11.30
N ARG A 279 -3.55 8.35 11.26
CA ARG A 279 -4.45 7.37 10.69
C ARG A 279 -4.07 7.04 9.27
N HIS A 280 -3.84 8.01 8.39
CA HIS A 280 -3.46 7.74 7.01
C HIS A 280 -2.16 6.95 6.90
N LEU A 281 -1.15 7.22 7.74
CA LEU A 281 0.04 6.38 7.81
C LEU A 281 -0.31 4.94 8.22
N ILE A 282 -1.08 4.76 9.29
CA ILE A 282 -1.47 3.42 9.79
C ILE A 282 -2.31 2.68 8.75
N PHE A 283 -3.29 3.33 8.16
CA PHE A 283 -4.19 2.76 7.16
C PHE A 283 -3.45 2.34 5.89
N SER A 284 -2.46 3.13 5.47
CA SER A 284 -1.56 2.73 4.37
C SER A 284 -0.76 1.46 4.67
N GLN A 285 -0.70 1.03 5.94
CA GLN A 285 -0.07 -0.22 6.39
C GLN A 285 -1.02 -1.40 6.59
N PHE A 286 -2.32 -1.24 6.41
CA PHE A 286 -3.28 -2.34 6.62
C PHE A 286 -4.40 -2.37 5.59
N HIS A 287 -4.04 -2.63 4.34
CA HIS A 287 -5.04 -2.93 3.31
C HIS A 287 -4.85 -4.33 2.73
N GLU A 288 -5.94 -5.02 2.39
CA GLU A 288 -5.91 -6.40 1.87
C GLU A 288 -5.01 -6.53 0.63
N GLN A 289 -4.89 -5.46 -0.13
CA GLN A 289 -4.14 -5.41 -1.39
C GLN A 289 -2.76 -4.78 -1.22
N GLN A 290 -2.23 -4.67 0.02
CA GLN A 290 -0.95 -4.02 0.32
C GLN A 290 0.24 -4.83 -0.13
N ASN A 291 0.39 -4.82 -1.43
CA ASN A 291 1.52 -5.31 -2.17
C ASN A 291 1.78 -4.21 -3.18
N ARG A 292 2.42 -3.11 -2.73
CA ARG A 292 2.89 -2.05 -3.64
C ARG A 292 3.59 -2.74 -4.80
N ILE A 293 3.13 -2.44 -6.01
CA ILE A 293 3.78 -2.90 -7.22
C ILE A 293 5.11 -2.16 -7.25
N PHE A 294 6.15 -2.80 -6.70
CA PHE A 294 7.48 -2.23 -6.70
C PHE A 294 7.90 -2.16 -8.16
N LEU A 295 7.95 -0.94 -8.70
CA LEU A 295 8.70 -0.69 -9.91
C LEU A 295 10.16 -0.98 -9.55
N PRO A 296 10.80 -1.99 -10.17
CA PRO A 296 12.25 -1.94 -10.25
C PRO A 296 12.61 -0.60 -10.90
N GLU A 297 13.78 -0.03 -10.61
CA GLU A 297 14.22 1.18 -11.30
C GLU A 297 13.94 1.03 -12.80
N THR A 298 13.02 1.84 -13.33
CA THR A 298 12.32 1.52 -14.59
C THR A 298 13.34 1.30 -15.71
N LYS A 299 14.44 2.07 -15.69
CA LYS A 299 15.62 1.86 -16.53
C LYS A 299 16.17 0.44 -16.51
N GLU A 300 16.50 -0.09 -15.34
CA GLU A 300 17.09 -1.42 -15.21
C GLU A 300 16.13 -2.51 -15.66
N ALA A 301 14.84 -2.33 -15.39
CA ALA A 301 13.80 -3.26 -15.81
C ALA A 301 13.67 -3.31 -17.34
N LEU A 302 13.64 -2.14 -17.98
CA LEU A 302 13.56 -2.02 -19.44
C LEU A 302 14.78 -2.63 -20.13
N LEU A 303 15.98 -2.41 -19.59
CA LEU A 303 17.23 -2.99 -20.13
C LEU A 303 17.25 -4.52 -20.07
N LYS A 304 16.55 -5.13 -19.10
CA LYS A 304 16.45 -6.60 -18.95
C LYS A 304 15.42 -7.24 -19.88
N CYS A 305 14.57 -6.46 -20.56
CA CYS A 305 13.58 -7.01 -21.49
C CYS A 305 14.25 -7.63 -22.72
N GLN A 306 13.85 -8.84 -23.09
CA GLN A 306 14.40 -9.52 -24.27
C GLN A 306 13.45 -9.43 -25.46
N ASN A 307 12.15 -9.31 -25.22
CA ASN A 307 11.11 -9.35 -26.25
C ASN A 307 9.93 -8.40 -25.92
N GLU A 308 9.02 -8.23 -26.89
CA GLU A 308 7.81 -7.39 -26.77
C GLU A 308 6.94 -7.76 -25.56
N ARG A 309 6.81 -9.06 -25.24
CA ARG A 309 5.99 -9.54 -24.12
C ARG A 309 6.55 -9.05 -22.79
N ASP A 310 7.87 -8.95 -22.64
CA ASP A 310 8.51 -8.42 -21.44
C ASP A 310 8.17 -6.93 -21.25
N TYR A 311 8.24 -6.13 -22.32
CA TYR A 311 7.84 -4.73 -22.27
C TYR A 311 6.36 -4.55 -21.97
N HIS A 312 5.48 -5.37 -22.56
CA HIS A 312 4.04 -5.35 -22.27
C HIS A 312 3.74 -5.68 -20.80
N LYS A 313 4.54 -6.56 -20.20
CA LYS A 313 4.48 -6.87 -18.78
C LYS A 313 4.87 -5.66 -17.93
N ILE A 314 5.95 -4.96 -18.28
CA ILE A 314 6.36 -3.70 -17.60
C ILE A 314 5.29 -2.61 -17.74
N SER A 315 4.75 -2.38 -18.94
CA SER A 315 3.68 -1.39 -19.18
C SER A 315 2.49 -1.61 -18.25
N ARG A 316 2.10 -2.88 -18.06
CA ARG A 316 0.99 -3.24 -17.17
C ARG A 316 1.31 -2.95 -15.71
N ILE A 317 2.54 -3.26 -15.26
CA ILE A 317 3.01 -2.99 -13.90
C ILE A 317 2.95 -1.48 -13.64
N LEU A 318 3.48 -0.66 -14.55
CA LEU A 318 3.41 0.80 -14.47
C LEU A 318 1.95 1.28 -14.37
N TYR A 319 1.08 0.83 -15.29
CA TYR A 319 -0.34 1.17 -15.24
C TYR A 319 -1.00 0.84 -13.90
N GLU A 320 -0.81 -0.37 -13.39
CA GLU A 320 -1.40 -0.77 -12.11
C GLU A 320 -0.81 0.05 -10.93
N ASP A 321 0.50 0.31 -10.91
CA ASP A 321 1.16 1.13 -9.88
C ASP A 321 0.69 2.60 -9.88
N PHE A 322 0.70 3.26 -11.03
CA PHE A 322 0.23 4.65 -11.15
C PHE A 322 -1.24 4.80 -10.76
N VAL A 323 -2.07 3.82 -11.11
CA VAL A 323 -3.48 3.80 -10.70
C VAL A 323 -3.62 3.69 -9.18
N GLU A 324 -2.82 2.85 -8.51
CA GLU A 324 -2.84 2.75 -7.04
C GLU A 324 -2.30 4.02 -6.37
N ARG A 325 -1.22 4.62 -6.88
CA ARG A 325 -0.68 5.88 -6.34
C ARG A 325 -1.69 7.02 -6.42
N ALA A 326 -2.31 7.19 -7.59
CA ALA A 326 -3.36 8.19 -7.76
C ALA A 326 -4.57 7.92 -6.86
N LYS A 327 -4.91 6.64 -6.60
CA LYS A 327 -5.96 6.28 -5.64
C LYS A 327 -5.60 6.73 -4.22
N ASP A 328 -4.36 6.47 -3.78
CA ASP A 328 -3.89 6.89 -2.46
C ASP A 328 -3.93 8.41 -2.28
N GLU A 329 -3.50 9.16 -3.31
CA GLU A 329 -3.55 10.63 -3.32
C GLU A 329 -5.00 11.13 -3.28
N ILE A 330 -5.89 10.56 -4.11
CA ILE A 330 -7.32 10.90 -4.11
C ILE A 330 -7.94 10.67 -2.73
N ILE A 331 -7.65 9.54 -2.09
CA ILE A 331 -8.15 9.23 -0.73
C ILE A 331 -7.66 10.28 0.26
N ALA A 332 -6.37 10.61 0.23
CA ALA A 332 -5.78 11.63 1.08
C ALA A 332 -6.41 13.02 0.85
N TYR A 333 -6.78 13.38 -0.38
CA TYR A 333 -7.44 14.68 -0.63
C TYR A 333 -8.90 14.72 -0.17
N PHE A 334 -9.69 13.67 -0.47
CA PHE A 334 -11.12 13.65 -0.12
C PHE A 334 -11.37 13.57 1.38
N SER A 335 -10.47 12.92 2.11
CA SER A 335 -10.54 12.87 3.56
C SER A 335 -10.45 14.26 4.22
N HIS A 336 -9.93 15.26 3.50
CA HIS A 336 -9.80 16.64 3.95
C HIS A 336 -10.76 17.66 3.30
N ARG A 337 -11.87 17.21 2.68
CA ARG A 337 -12.96 18.08 2.19
C ARG A 337 -12.59 19.12 1.12
N PHE A 338 -11.43 19.02 0.48
CA PHE A 338 -11.02 19.93 -0.59
C PHE A 338 -10.37 19.13 -1.71
N PHE A 339 -11.03 19.06 -2.86
CA PHE A 339 -10.49 18.46 -4.07
C PHE A 339 -10.49 19.54 -5.16
N ASP A 340 -9.41 20.31 -5.24
CA ASP A 340 -9.23 21.35 -6.25
C ASP A 340 -7.89 21.14 -6.98
N GLU A 341 -7.73 19.94 -7.56
CA GLU A 341 -6.52 19.61 -8.31
C GLU A 341 -6.82 19.10 -9.72
N THR A 342 -5.95 19.54 -10.64
CA THR A 342 -5.89 19.13 -12.04
C THR A 342 -5.18 17.78 -12.16
N ASP A 343 -5.36 17.07 -13.28
CA ASP A 343 -4.73 15.75 -13.54
C ASP A 343 -3.18 15.74 -13.37
N HIS A 344 -2.51 16.91 -13.32
CA HIS A 344 -1.08 17.06 -13.03
C HIS A 344 -0.69 16.69 -11.59
N ALA A 345 -1.56 16.93 -10.62
CA ALA A 345 -1.22 16.70 -9.23
C ALA A 345 -1.29 15.22 -8.81
N LEU A 346 -1.86 14.36 -9.67
CA LEU A 346 -2.00 12.92 -9.43
C LEU A 346 -0.78 12.09 -9.89
N GLY A 347 0.37 12.75 -10.05
CA GLY A 347 1.62 12.13 -10.52
C GLY A 347 1.58 11.54 -11.93
N LEU A 348 0.49 11.71 -12.70
CA LEU A 348 0.34 11.11 -14.04
C LEU A 348 1.35 11.67 -15.06
N THR A 349 1.91 12.84 -14.81
CA THR A 349 3.00 13.44 -15.59
C THR A 349 4.29 12.63 -15.50
N TYR A 350 4.55 11.92 -14.39
CA TYR A 350 5.71 11.04 -14.27
C TYR A 350 5.63 9.83 -15.20
N TYR A 351 4.42 9.41 -15.62
CA TYR A 351 4.26 8.35 -16.62
C TYR A 351 4.91 8.74 -17.95
N ASP A 352 4.84 10.02 -18.35
CA ASP A 352 5.50 10.50 -19.57
C ASP A 352 7.01 10.39 -19.49
N GLY A 353 7.59 10.54 -18.29
CA GLY A 353 9.01 10.29 -18.04
C GLY A 353 9.40 8.85 -18.39
N HIS A 354 8.60 7.87 -17.97
CA HIS A 354 8.86 6.46 -18.29
C HIS A 354 8.65 6.12 -19.77
N ILE A 355 7.73 6.79 -20.47
CA ILE A 355 7.59 6.63 -21.93
C ILE A 355 8.84 7.16 -22.64
N LYS A 356 9.36 8.32 -22.24
CA LYS A 356 10.61 8.86 -22.81
C LYS A 356 11.80 7.94 -22.53
N GLU A 357 11.88 7.39 -21.33
CA GLU A 357 12.92 6.42 -20.95
C GLU A 357 12.84 5.13 -21.78
N LEU A 358 11.63 4.63 -22.04
CA LEU A 358 11.39 3.52 -22.96
C LEU A 358 11.85 3.85 -24.39
N GLU A 359 11.46 5.01 -24.92
CA GLU A 359 11.83 5.45 -26.27
C GLU A 359 13.36 5.51 -26.43
N ASN A 360 14.06 6.08 -25.44
CA ASN A 360 15.52 6.10 -25.39
C ASN A 360 16.10 4.67 -25.37
N THR A 361 15.59 3.80 -24.49
CA THR A 361 16.07 2.42 -24.35
C THR A 361 15.89 1.63 -25.65
N LEU A 362 14.74 1.77 -26.32
CA LEU A 362 14.46 1.11 -27.60
C LEU A 362 15.30 1.69 -28.74
N SER A 363 15.67 2.97 -28.69
CA SER A 363 16.55 3.58 -29.69
C SER A 363 17.93 2.90 -29.73
N GLU A 364 18.43 2.45 -28.58
CA GLU A 364 19.73 1.78 -28.42
C GLU A 364 19.70 0.28 -28.78
N ARG A 365 18.51 -0.31 -28.95
CA ARG A 365 18.32 -1.74 -29.25
C ARG A 365 18.45 -2.02 -30.75
N ASN A 366 19.56 -2.60 -31.17
CA ASN A 366 19.78 -2.96 -32.59
C ASN A 366 19.22 -4.33 -32.99
N ASP A 367 18.80 -5.13 -32.01
CA ASP A 367 18.27 -6.49 -32.16
C ASP A 367 16.75 -6.53 -32.42
N MET A 368 16.07 -5.38 -32.39
CA MET A 368 14.63 -5.26 -32.64
C MET A 368 14.31 -4.44 -33.89
N THR A 369 13.29 -4.85 -34.63
CA THR A 369 12.79 -4.09 -35.78
C THR A 369 12.07 -2.81 -35.35
N GLN A 370 12.06 -1.78 -36.20
CA GLN A 370 11.36 -0.52 -35.91
C GLN A 370 9.86 -0.75 -35.67
N VAL A 371 9.22 -1.64 -36.44
CA VAL A 371 7.81 -2.00 -36.27
C VAL A 371 7.52 -2.54 -34.87
N THR A 372 8.39 -3.39 -34.35
CA THR A 372 8.27 -3.92 -32.97
C THR A 372 8.46 -2.81 -31.94
N LYS A 373 9.44 -1.93 -32.12
CA LYS A 373 9.68 -0.79 -31.22
C LYS A 373 8.46 0.13 -31.17
N ASP A 374 7.90 0.48 -32.32
CA ASP A 374 6.71 1.33 -32.43
C ASP A 374 5.50 0.68 -31.73
N ALA A 375 5.28 -0.62 -31.92
CA ALA A 375 4.21 -1.35 -31.25
C ALA A 375 4.35 -1.33 -29.71
N ILE A 376 5.58 -1.47 -29.19
CA ILE A 376 5.86 -1.39 -27.76
C ILE A 376 5.55 0.02 -27.22
N VAL A 377 6.02 1.08 -27.89
CA VAL A 377 5.76 2.47 -27.48
C VAL A 377 4.27 2.77 -27.51
N ASP A 378 3.56 2.35 -28.55
CA ASP A 378 2.12 2.51 -28.68
C ASP A 378 1.34 1.82 -27.54
N LYS A 379 1.81 0.66 -27.09
CA LYS A 379 1.21 -0.02 -25.93
C LYS A 379 1.33 0.83 -24.66
N PHE A 380 2.51 1.39 -24.38
CA PHE A 380 2.71 2.25 -23.20
C PHE A 380 1.84 3.51 -23.28
N ARG A 381 1.75 4.15 -24.45
CA ARG A 381 0.87 5.31 -24.67
C ARG A 381 -0.61 4.96 -24.45
N LYS A 382 -1.07 3.81 -24.94
CA LYS A 382 -2.44 3.32 -24.72
C LYS A 382 -2.71 3.02 -23.24
N ASP A 383 -1.77 2.42 -22.53
CA ASP A 383 -1.93 2.12 -21.10
C ASP A 383 -1.88 3.41 -20.25
N ARG A 384 -1.10 4.42 -20.63
CA ARG A 384 -1.18 5.78 -20.06
C ARG A 384 -2.58 6.38 -20.22
N GLN A 385 -3.16 6.34 -21.42
CA GLN A 385 -4.54 6.83 -21.63
C GLN A 385 -5.56 6.10 -20.76
N LYS A 386 -5.41 4.78 -20.59
CA LYS A 386 -6.25 4.00 -19.65
C LYS A 386 -6.04 4.44 -18.21
N CYS A 387 -4.81 4.76 -17.81
CA CYS A 387 -4.49 5.30 -16.49
C CYS A 387 -5.31 6.56 -16.20
N TYR A 388 -5.30 7.55 -17.09
CA TYR A 388 -6.11 8.77 -16.93
C TYR A 388 -7.60 8.48 -16.75
N LYS A 389 -8.17 7.60 -17.58
CA LYS A 389 -9.58 7.21 -17.45
C LYS A 389 -9.86 6.54 -16.10
N MET A 390 -8.96 5.67 -15.65
CA MET A 390 -9.10 4.98 -14.38
C MET A 390 -8.99 5.94 -13.19
N VAL A 391 -8.09 6.91 -13.24
CA VAL A 391 -7.95 7.93 -12.20
C VAL A 391 -9.20 8.80 -12.08
N ARG A 392 -9.76 9.27 -13.20
CA ARG A 392 -11.04 10.00 -13.20
C ARG A 392 -12.17 9.20 -12.58
N ARG A 393 -12.19 7.90 -12.86
CA ARG A 393 -13.16 6.98 -12.29
C ARG A 393 -12.97 6.80 -10.79
N ILE A 394 -11.74 6.61 -10.33
CA ILE A 394 -11.43 6.49 -8.90
C ILE A 394 -11.88 7.75 -8.18
N ARG A 395 -11.57 8.92 -8.73
CA ARG A 395 -12.03 10.22 -8.21
C ARG A 395 -13.55 10.24 -8.06
N HIS A 396 -14.28 9.87 -9.11
CA HIS A 396 -15.75 9.85 -9.07
C HIS A 396 -16.30 8.92 -7.99
N VAL A 397 -15.75 7.71 -7.89
CA VAL A 397 -16.18 6.73 -6.87
C VAL A 397 -15.86 7.22 -5.47
N ALA A 398 -14.66 7.75 -5.25
CA ALA A 398 -14.25 8.32 -3.97
C ALA A 398 -15.16 9.49 -3.58
N GLU A 399 -15.37 10.45 -4.48
CA GLU A 399 -16.26 11.59 -4.27
C GLU A 399 -17.64 11.14 -3.80
N LYS A 400 -18.23 10.12 -4.45
CA LYS A 400 -19.54 9.61 -4.05
C LYS A 400 -19.54 8.91 -2.70
N LEU A 401 -18.55 8.07 -2.43
CA LEU A 401 -18.44 7.40 -1.13
C LEU A 401 -18.26 8.40 0.02
N TYR A 402 -17.48 9.47 -0.20
CA TYR A 402 -17.29 10.52 0.80
C TYR A 402 -18.51 11.45 0.92
N ILE A 403 -19.22 11.79 -0.17
CA ILE A 403 -20.49 12.55 -0.11
C ILE A 403 -21.55 11.77 0.64
N ASP A 404 -21.78 10.50 0.29
CA ASP A 404 -22.74 9.66 0.97
C ASP A 404 -22.35 9.47 2.45
N SER A 405 -21.06 9.59 2.78
CA SER A 405 -20.58 9.64 4.15
C SER A 405 -20.95 10.91 4.90
N TYR A 406 -20.87 12.08 4.25
CA TYR A 406 -21.32 13.35 4.83
C TYR A 406 -22.83 13.39 5.06
N ASP A 407 -23.60 12.72 4.21
CA ASP A 407 -25.05 12.55 4.38
C ASP A 407 -25.41 11.47 5.42
N GLY A 408 -24.41 10.88 6.10
CA GLY A 408 -24.57 9.91 7.19
C GLY A 408 -24.91 8.49 6.74
N MET A 409 -24.82 8.17 5.45
CA MET A 409 -25.16 6.83 4.94
C MET A 409 -24.03 5.81 5.07
N ILE A 410 -22.78 6.26 5.04
CA ILE A 410 -21.59 5.42 5.16
C ILE A 410 -20.64 6.08 6.15
N GLU A 411 -20.10 5.35 7.12
CA GLU A 411 -19.06 5.93 7.99
C GLU A 411 -17.80 6.26 7.18
N GLN A 412 -17.16 7.41 7.45
CA GLN A 412 -15.98 7.87 6.70
C GLN A 412 -14.85 6.83 6.71
N ASP A 413 -14.73 6.09 7.82
CA ASP A 413 -13.81 4.98 8.02
C ASP A 413 -14.07 3.82 7.08
N LYS A 414 -15.36 3.50 6.89
CA LYS A 414 -15.79 2.48 5.95
C LYS A 414 -15.55 2.90 4.51
N ALA A 415 -15.83 4.15 4.14
CA ALA A 415 -15.53 4.67 2.81
C ALA A 415 -14.02 4.57 2.49
N GLU A 416 -13.17 5.01 3.41
CA GLU A 416 -11.71 4.92 3.26
C GLU A 416 -11.24 3.46 3.15
N ALA A 417 -11.74 2.57 4.03
CA ALA A 417 -11.42 1.14 4.03
C ALA A 417 -11.75 0.47 2.70
N LEU A 418 -12.95 0.74 2.20
CA LEU A 418 -13.44 0.20 0.94
C LEU A 418 -12.57 0.64 -0.24
N LEU A 419 -12.19 1.91 -0.30
CA LEU A 419 -11.33 2.45 -1.35
C LEU A 419 -9.93 1.84 -1.31
N ARG A 420 -9.33 1.67 -0.13
CA ARG A 420 -7.98 1.09 -0.01
C ARG A 420 -7.93 -0.41 -0.25
N ASN A 421 -8.91 -1.16 0.25
CA ASN A 421 -8.99 -2.62 0.06
C ASN A 421 -9.42 -3.02 -1.35
N THR A 422 -9.93 -2.08 -2.15
CA THR A 422 -10.26 -2.33 -3.55
C THR A 422 -9.11 -1.88 -4.45
N PRO A 423 -8.54 -2.75 -5.32
CA PRO A 423 -7.56 -2.30 -6.32
C PRO A 423 -8.17 -1.22 -7.20
N GLY A 424 -7.43 -0.18 -7.55
CA GLY A 424 -7.90 0.95 -8.36
C GLY A 424 -8.49 0.49 -9.70
N ILE A 425 -7.88 -0.53 -10.34
CA ILE A 425 -8.43 -1.13 -11.57
C ILE A 425 -9.78 -1.85 -11.38
N LYS A 426 -10.15 -2.16 -10.14
CA LYS A 426 -11.38 -2.83 -9.72
C LYS A 426 -12.30 -1.90 -8.92
N ILE A 427 -12.01 -0.60 -8.85
CA ILE A 427 -12.78 0.37 -8.05
C ILE A 427 -14.27 0.40 -8.41
N HIS A 428 -14.62 0.00 -9.64
CA HIS A 428 -15.99 -0.17 -10.12
C HIS A 428 -16.84 -1.11 -9.29
N ARG A 429 -16.23 -2.06 -8.57
CA ARG A 429 -16.96 -2.98 -7.68
C ARG A 429 -17.62 -2.27 -6.51
N LEU A 430 -17.16 -1.07 -6.17
CA LEU A 430 -17.76 -0.22 -5.14
C LEU A 430 -19.06 0.46 -5.60
N ALA A 431 -19.47 0.26 -6.86
CA ALA A 431 -20.75 0.70 -7.40
C ALA A 431 -21.94 0.42 -6.48
N LYS A 432 -21.96 -0.74 -5.79
CA LYS A 432 -23.06 -1.14 -4.91
C LYS A 432 -23.32 -0.18 -3.75
N PHE A 433 -22.30 0.61 -3.38
CA PHE A 433 -22.35 1.55 -2.26
C PHE A 433 -22.70 2.98 -2.71
N ILE A 434 -22.77 3.21 -4.02
CA ILE A 434 -23.10 4.52 -4.60
C ILE A 434 -24.55 4.47 -5.04
N ARG A 435 -25.34 5.51 -4.77
CA ARG A 435 -26.75 5.62 -5.22
C ARG A 435 -26.88 5.83 -6.74
N LYS A 436 -26.36 4.90 -7.56
CA LYS A 436 -26.46 4.89 -9.02
C LYS A 436 -26.60 3.47 -9.55
N THR A 437 -27.34 3.32 -10.64
CA THR A 437 -27.47 2.04 -11.33
C THR A 437 -26.14 1.66 -12.00
N LYS A 438 -25.89 0.35 -12.20
CA LYS A 438 -24.76 -0.15 -12.99
C LYS A 438 -24.65 0.58 -14.35
N GLY A 439 -25.81 0.99 -14.90
CA GLY A 439 -26.02 1.80 -16.11
C GLY A 439 -25.37 3.19 -16.08
N ASP A 440 -25.56 3.95 -15.00
CA ASP A 440 -24.99 5.29 -14.82
C ASP A 440 -23.47 5.26 -14.61
N ILE A 441 -22.97 4.13 -14.10
CA ILE A 441 -21.55 3.90 -14.01
C ILE A 441 -21.05 3.60 -15.40
N THR A 442 -21.67 2.69 -16.19
CA THR A 442 -21.31 2.35 -17.59
C THR A 442 -21.32 3.51 -18.58
N SER A 443 -22.16 4.54 -18.38
CA SER A 443 -22.17 5.73 -19.26
C SER A 443 -20.99 6.68 -19.05
N LEU A 444 -20.17 6.47 -18.00
CA LEU A 444 -18.91 7.16 -17.77
C LEU A 444 -17.67 6.44 -18.40
N TRP A 445 -17.87 5.41 -19.24
CA TRP A 445 -16.81 4.51 -19.74
C TRP A 445 -16.39 4.80 -21.18
#